data_AF-A0A514C511-F1
#
_entry.id   AF-A0A514C511-F1
#
_cell.length_a   1.000
_cell.length_b   1.000
_cell.length_c   1.000
_cell.angle_alpha   90.00
_cell.angle_beta   90.00
_cell.angle_gamma   90.00
#
_symmetry.space_group_name_H-M   'P 1'
#
loop_
_entity.id
_entity.type
_entity.pdbx_description
1 polymer ?
#
loop_
_entity_poly.entity_id
_entity_poly.type
_entity_poly.pdbx_seq_one_letter_code
_entity_poly.pdbx_strand_id
1 'polypeptide(L)'
;MKISSDTLMNLMKPLQVSADTRADRLKAASDGKLRKAKVASEALKTRSDEASESRKAAARQTIERLKARLQMLRSMAGMDPEGIARLAAQLARELGAAVKAYASAGGNTAGMSATGAAPIASGDAAAAASADAGAQAQAQAGQAQAQSAEAGVSGDAGSGGEATAGGEAKSANPYQHAIDEQKSQAAEMSRRNGEKRADSEFMADVRRMAAELKGMIRRATEQARAGEDDSLSPHEARELDDAAVDLDRAIQQAGTDLGGGLVSLIV
;
A
#
# COMPACT_ATOMS: atom_id res chain seq x y z
N MET A 1 50.32 28.54 -72.72
CA MET A 1 50.24 27.43 -71.74
C MET A 1 50.17 28.04 -70.34
N LYS A 2 49.01 27.94 -69.68
CA LYS A 2 48.81 28.31 -68.27
C LYS A 2 48.09 27.12 -67.64
N ILE A 3 48.82 26.31 -66.88
CA ILE A 3 48.26 25.19 -66.12
C ILE A 3 47.96 25.76 -64.73
N SER A 4 46.68 25.81 -64.40
CA SER A 4 46.17 26.38 -63.14
C SER A 4 46.71 25.61 -61.94
N SER A 5 47.21 26.35 -60.95
CA SER A 5 47.88 25.84 -59.75
C SER A 5 46.92 25.61 -58.56
N ASP A 6 45.61 25.53 -58.80
CA ASP A 6 44.57 25.42 -57.76
C ASP A 6 44.18 23.98 -57.39
N THR A 7 44.68 22.97 -58.12
CA THR A 7 44.21 21.59 -57.95
C THR A 7 45.00 20.78 -56.90
N LEU A 8 46.01 21.36 -56.23
CA LEU A 8 46.93 20.61 -55.35
C LEU A 8 46.80 20.88 -53.84
N MET A 9 45.83 21.67 -53.37
CA MET A 9 45.69 21.99 -51.92
C MET A 9 44.49 21.35 -51.21
N ASN A 10 43.79 20.37 -51.80
CA ASN A 10 42.60 19.78 -51.18
C ASN A 10 42.74 18.30 -50.73
N LEU A 11 43.97 17.80 -50.56
CA LEU A 11 44.24 16.39 -50.28
C LEU A 11 44.95 16.14 -48.94
N MET A 12 44.58 16.87 -47.87
CA MET A 12 45.21 16.66 -46.56
C MET A 12 44.30 16.85 -45.33
N LYS A 13 43.03 16.41 -45.41
CA LYS A 13 42.19 16.21 -44.20
C LYS A 13 41.31 14.94 -44.29
N PRO A 14 41.83 13.74 -44.00
CA PRO A 14 40.93 12.65 -43.60
C PRO A 14 41.47 11.83 -42.42
N LEU A 15 41.58 12.42 -41.23
CA LEU A 15 41.87 11.64 -40.00
C LEU A 15 41.06 12.05 -38.75
N GLN A 16 40.34 13.19 -38.74
CA GLN A 16 39.58 13.63 -37.56
C GLN A 16 38.12 13.12 -37.50
N VAL A 17 37.48 12.85 -38.65
CA VAL A 17 36.06 12.43 -38.72
C VAL A 17 35.80 11.04 -38.10
N SER A 18 36.82 10.20 -38.00
CA SER A 18 36.70 8.82 -37.49
C SER A 18 36.63 8.74 -35.95
N ALA A 19 37.12 9.76 -35.23
CA ALA A 19 37.12 9.78 -33.77
C ALA A 19 35.76 10.25 -33.21
N ASP A 20 35.18 11.29 -33.81
CA ASP A 20 33.87 11.84 -33.39
C ASP A 20 32.75 10.81 -33.57
N THR A 21 32.77 10.06 -34.67
CA THR A 21 31.76 9.02 -34.94
C THR A 21 31.80 7.83 -33.97
N ARG A 22 32.94 7.52 -33.35
CA ARG A 22 33.03 6.49 -32.29
C ARG A 22 32.48 7.01 -30.97
N ALA A 23 32.81 8.25 -30.60
CA ALA A 23 32.30 8.87 -29.38
C ALA A 23 30.77 9.00 -29.42
N ASP A 24 30.21 9.40 -30.57
CA ASP A 24 28.76 9.51 -30.74
C ASP A 24 28.03 8.17 -30.72
N ARG A 25 28.64 7.10 -31.28
CA ARG A 25 28.07 5.74 -31.18
C ARG A 25 28.07 5.20 -29.75
N LEU A 26 29.11 5.50 -28.96
CA LEU A 26 29.16 5.11 -27.55
C LEU A 26 28.10 5.84 -26.73
N LYS A 27 27.91 7.14 -26.96
CA LYS A 27 26.83 7.94 -26.35
C LYS A 27 25.45 7.43 -26.75
N ALA A 28 25.21 7.20 -28.04
CA ALA A 28 23.95 6.63 -28.52
C ALA A 28 23.67 5.24 -27.92
N ALA A 29 24.70 4.41 -27.74
CA ALA A 29 24.57 3.11 -27.09
C ALA A 29 24.30 3.23 -25.58
N SER A 30 24.93 4.16 -24.86
CA SER A 30 24.63 4.41 -23.44
C SER A 30 23.22 4.96 -23.25
N ASP A 31 22.79 5.89 -24.10
CA ASP A 31 21.46 6.46 -24.07
C ASP A 31 20.39 5.41 -24.36
N GLY A 32 20.66 4.51 -25.31
CA GLY A 32 19.81 3.35 -25.58
C GLY A 32 19.70 2.41 -24.37
N LYS A 33 20.79 2.16 -23.64
CA LYS A 33 20.78 1.35 -22.41
C LYS A 33 20.01 2.03 -21.28
N LEU A 34 20.22 3.33 -21.07
CA LEU A 34 19.52 4.10 -20.03
C LEU A 34 18.01 4.15 -20.28
N ARG A 35 17.58 4.36 -21.54
CA ARG A 35 16.15 4.32 -21.90
C ARG A 35 15.55 2.94 -21.64
N LYS A 36 16.23 1.85 -22.04
CA LYS A 36 15.77 0.49 -21.77
C LYS A 36 15.66 0.19 -20.27
N ALA A 37 16.64 0.64 -19.48
CA ALA A 37 16.61 0.48 -18.02
C ALA A 37 15.43 1.24 -17.39
N LYS A 38 15.17 2.48 -17.83
CA LYS A 38 14.01 3.28 -17.38
C LYS A 38 12.69 2.57 -17.68
N VAL A 39 12.46 2.19 -18.94
CA VAL A 39 11.24 1.46 -19.34
C VAL A 39 11.08 0.15 -18.56
N ALA A 40 12.15 -0.60 -18.34
CA ALA A 40 12.11 -1.84 -17.56
C ALA A 40 11.73 -1.57 -16.09
N SER A 41 12.28 -0.52 -15.48
CA SER A 41 11.96 -0.14 -14.09
C SER A 41 10.53 0.39 -13.94
N GLU A 42 10.02 1.14 -14.92
CA GLU A 42 8.62 1.58 -14.96
C GLU A 42 7.68 0.38 -15.09
N ALA A 43 7.98 -0.54 -16.02
CA ALA A 43 7.20 -1.77 -16.18
C ALA A 43 7.19 -2.64 -14.91
N LEU A 44 8.30 -2.69 -14.17
CA LEU A 44 8.37 -3.42 -12.90
C LEU A 44 7.54 -2.74 -11.80
N LYS A 45 7.56 -1.40 -11.73
CA LYS A 45 6.73 -0.63 -10.80
C LYS A 45 5.25 -0.88 -11.06
N THR A 46 4.80 -0.74 -12.31
CA THR A 46 3.38 -0.98 -12.66
C THR A 46 2.93 -2.39 -12.28
N ARG A 47 3.74 -3.41 -12.55
CA ARG A 47 3.41 -4.79 -12.14
C ARG A 47 3.39 -4.98 -10.62
N SER A 48 4.27 -4.31 -9.89
CA SER A 48 4.29 -4.34 -8.43
C SER A 48 3.04 -3.68 -7.85
N ASP A 49 2.62 -2.55 -8.42
CA ASP A 49 1.42 -1.82 -8.01
C ASP A 49 0.16 -2.63 -8.32
N GLU A 50 0.07 -3.26 -9.48
CA GLU A 50 -1.05 -4.16 -9.81
C GLU A 50 -1.11 -5.37 -8.86
N ALA A 51 0.04 -5.96 -8.53
CA ALA A 51 0.11 -7.09 -7.61
C ALA A 51 -0.26 -6.68 -6.18
N SER A 52 0.14 -5.50 -5.72
CA SER A 52 -0.19 -4.99 -4.39
C SER A 52 -1.69 -4.66 -4.29
N GLU A 53 -2.26 -3.99 -5.28
CA GLU A 53 -3.69 -3.69 -5.34
C GLU A 53 -4.55 -4.97 -5.40
N SER A 54 -4.13 -5.97 -6.16
CA SER A 54 -4.80 -7.28 -6.19
C SER A 54 -4.81 -7.97 -4.82
N ARG A 55 -3.69 -7.94 -4.08
CA ARG A 55 -3.62 -8.49 -2.72
C ARG A 55 -4.48 -7.70 -1.73
N LYS A 56 -4.49 -6.37 -1.80
CA LYS A 56 -5.38 -5.53 -0.99
C LYS A 56 -6.84 -5.86 -1.25
N ALA A 57 -7.24 -5.99 -2.51
CA ALA A 57 -8.60 -6.34 -2.90
C ALA A 57 -9.02 -7.73 -2.36
N ALA A 58 -8.16 -8.73 -2.49
CA ALA A 58 -8.41 -10.07 -1.95
C ALA A 58 -8.55 -10.08 -0.42
N ALA A 59 -7.72 -9.30 0.29
CA ALA A 59 -7.82 -9.15 1.74
C ALA A 59 -9.11 -8.44 2.16
N ARG A 60 -9.54 -7.39 1.44
CA ARG A 60 -10.84 -6.72 1.66
C ARG A 60 -12.01 -7.69 1.48
N GLN A 61 -12.02 -8.46 0.40
CA GLN A 61 -13.05 -9.47 0.15
C GLN A 61 -13.10 -10.53 1.26
N THR A 62 -11.94 -10.92 1.79
CA THR A 62 -11.86 -11.86 2.91
C THR A 62 -12.50 -11.27 4.16
N ILE A 63 -12.24 -10.00 4.45
CA ILE A 63 -12.85 -9.28 5.57
C ILE A 63 -14.36 -9.14 5.43
N GLU A 64 -14.87 -8.85 4.24
CA GLU A 64 -16.33 -8.83 4.00
C GLU A 64 -16.97 -10.18 4.28
N ARG A 65 -16.33 -11.28 3.86
CA ARG A 65 -16.77 -12.64 4.18
C ARG A 65 -16.73 -12.92 5.68
N LEU A 66 -15.67 -12.49 6.37
CA LEU A 66 -15.54 -12.63 7.83
C LEU A 66 -16.64 -11.85 8.55
N LYS A 67 -17.00 -10.66 8.09
CA LYS A 67 -18.10 -9.85 8.63
C LYS A 67 -19.44 -10.57 8.53
N ALA A 68 -19.73 -11.20 7.39
CA ALA A 68 -20.95 -12.00 7.22
C ALA A 68 -20.98 -13.21 8.17
N ARG A 69 -19.84 -13.91 8.33
CA ARG A 69 -19.71 -15.02 9.29
C ARG A 69 -19.88 -14.55 10.74
N LEU A 70 -19.32 -13.39 11.10
CA LEU A 70 -19.46 -12.79 12.41
C LEU A 70 -20.93 -12.46 12.72
N GLN A 71 -21.67 -11.92 11.74
CA GLN A 71 -23.10 -11.63 11.90
C GLN A 71 -23.92 -12.91 12.10
N MET A 72 -23.59 -13.98 11.38
CA MET A 72 -24.20 -15.29 11.60
C MET A 72 -23.89 -15.82 13.00
N LEU A 73 -22.63 -15.74 13.42
CA LEU A 73 -22.21 -16.14 14.76
C LEU A 73 -22.98 -15.39 15.85
N ARG A 74 -23.17 -14.08 15.68
CA ARG A 74 -23.96 -13.24 16.56
C ARG A 74 -25.43 -13.68 16.64
N SER A 75 -26.02 -14.08 15.51
CA SER A 75 -27.40 -14.58 15.52
C SER A 75 -27.55 -15.92 16.24
N MET A 76 -26.47 -16.70 16.32
CA MET A 76 -26.42 -18.00 17.01
C MET A 76 -25.92 -17.90 18.46
N ALA A 77 -25.59 -16.69 18.94
CA ALA A 77 -24.82 -16.47 20.16
C ALA A 77 -25.43 -17.04 21.47
N GLY A 78 -26.68 -17.49 21.44
CA GLY A 78 -27.40 -18.03 22.61
C GLY A 78 -27.58 -19.54 22.62
N MET A 79 -27.05 -20.29 21.63
CA MET A 79 -27.35 -21.72 21.48
C MET A 79 -26.24 -22.65 21.99
N ASP A 80 -24.98 -22.35 21.65
CA ASP A 80 -23.81 -23.16 22.03
C ASP A 80 -22.59 -22.25 22.27
N PRO A 81 -22.33 -21.82 23.52
CA PRO A 81 -21.26 -20.88 23.82
C PRO A 81 -19.87 -21.41 23.46
N GLU A 82 -19.67 -22.73 23.49
CA GLU A 82 -18.36 -23.35 23.25
C GLU A 82 -18.04 -23.43 21.77
N GLY A 83 -19.00 -23.92 20.98
CA GLY A 83 -18.92 -23.89 19.53
C GLY A 83 -18.69 -22.46 19.02
N ILE A 84 -19.34 -21.48 19.65
CA ILE A 84 -19.12 -20.06 19.34
C ILE A 84 -17.69 -19.63 19.66
N ALA A 85 -17.14 -20.01 20.80
CA ALA A 85 -15.78 -19.63 21.20
C ALA A 85 -14.75 -20.16 20.21
N ARG A 86 -14.85 -21.45 19.83
CA ARG A 86 -13.97 -22.09 18.86
C ARG A 86 -14.07 -21.41 17.49
N LEU A 87 -15.29 -21.14 17.02
CA LEU A 87 -15.52 -20.43 15.75
C LEU A 87 -15.00 -19.00 15.80
N ALA A 88 -15.17 -18.29 16.92
CA ALA A 88 -14.67 -16.93 17.11
C ALA A 88 -13.12 -16.90 17.08
N ALA A 89 -12.45 -17.86 17.71
CA ALA A 89 -11.00 -17.97 17.62
C ALA A 89 -10.51 -18.31 16.21
N GLN A 90 -11.22 -19.17 15.48
CA GLN A 90 -10.90 -19.42 14.07
C GLN A 90 -11.04 -18.13 13.24
N LEU A 91 -12.15 -17.39 13.41
CA LEU A 91 -12.37 -16.10 12.74
C LEU A 91 -11.30 -15.08 13.12
N ALA A 92 -10.81 -15.07 14.37
CA ALA A 92 -9.73 -14.21 14.81
C ALA A 92 -8.42 -14.51 14.09
N ARG A 93 -8.06 -15.80 13.93
CA ARG A 93 -6.87 -16.21 13.17
C ARG A 93 -6.97 -15.84 11.69
N GLU A 94 -8.14 -16.08 11.08
CA GLU A 94 -8.41 -15.70 9.68
C GLU A 94 -8.34 -14.17 9.49
N LEU A 95 -8.88 -13.40 10.44
CA LEU A 95 -8.81 -11.94 10.43
C LEU A 95 -7.36 -11.46 10.54
N GLY A 96 -6.58 -12.00 11.47
CA GLY A 96 -5.17 -11.65 11.63
C GLY A 96 -4.35 -11.92 10.37
N ALA A 97 -4.59 -13.07 9.70
CA ALA A 97 -3.94 -13.41 8.44
C ALA A 97 -4.33 -12.44 7.30
N ALA A 98 -5.61 -12.10 7.18
CA ALA A 98 -6.09 -11.16 6.17
C ALA A 98 -5.52 -9.74 6.39
N VAL A 99 -5.44 -9.30 7.64
CA VAL A 99 -4.87 -8.01 8.03
C VAL A 99 -3.38 -7.95 7.71
N LYS A 100 -2.63 -9.01 8.01
CA LYS A 100 -1.21 -9.13 7.65
C LYS A 100 -1.01 -9.12 6.13
N ALA A 101 -1.86 -9.83 5.38
CA ALA A 101 -1.82 -9.81 3.92
C ALA A 101 -2.09 -8.40 3.37
N TYR A 102 -3.06 -7.68 3.94
CA TYR A 102 -3.36 -6.29 3.58
C TYR A 102 -2.19 -5.35 3.86
N ALA A 103 -1.62 -5.40 5.08
CA ALA A 103 -0.48 -4.59 5.47
C ALA A 103 0.75 -4.86 4.60
N SER A 104 1.03 -6.13 4.29
CA SER A 104 2.14 -6.51 3.40
C SER A 104 1.98 -5.99 1.96
N ALA A 105 0.74 -5.70 1.55
CA ALA A 105 0.43 -5.14 0.25
C ALA A 105 0.37 -3.59 0.27
N GLY A 106 0.09 -2.97 1.43
CA GLY A 106 0.10 -1.51 1.62
C GLY A 106 1.46 -0.93 2.00
N GLY A 107 2.40 -1.76 2.49
CA GLY A 107 3.75 -1.34 2.82
C GLY A 107 4.51 -0.89 1.58
N ASN A 108 4.75 0.42 1.48
CA ASN A 108 5.49 1.04 0.39
C ASN A 108 6.88 0.37 0.28
N THR A 109 7.09 -0.48 -0.73
CA THR A 109 8.35 -1.21 -0.99
C THR A 109 9.50 -0.30 -1.41
N ALA A 110 9.37 1.03 -1.26
CA ALA A 110 10.38 2.01 -1.65
C ALA A 110 11.66 1.96 -0.80
N GLY A 111 11.69 1.23 0.31
CA GLY A 111 12.86 1.15 1.19
C GLY A 111 13.33 -0.24 1.59
N MET A 112 12.58 -1.31 1.28
CA MET A 112 12.96 -2.66 1.69
C MET A 112 13.09 -3.56 0.47
N SER A 113 14.34 -3.93 0.20
CA SER A 113 14.74 -4.94 -0.77
C SER A 113 13.77 -6.13 -0.75
N ALA A 114 13.25 -6.47 -1.93
CA ALA A 114 12.41 -7.63 -2.15
C ALA A 114 13.20 -8.92 -1.86
N THR A 115 13.20 -9.38 -0.61
CA THR A 115 13.29 -10.80 -0.32
C THR A 115 11.91 -11.38 -0.53
N GLY A 116 11.70 -11.94 -1.72
CA GLY A 116 10.44 -12.56 -2.10
C GLY A 116 10.04 -13.64 -1.11
N ALA A 117 8.86 -13.48 -0.51
CA ALA A 117 8.12 -14.57 0.10
C ALA A 117 6.85 -14.78 -0.73
N ALA A 118 6.90 -15.79 -1.61
CA ALA A 118 5.70 -16.40 -2.13
C ALA A 118 4.95 -17.09 -0.97
N PRO A 119 3.61 -17.05 -0.92
CA PRO A 119 2.88 -17.83 0.07
C PRO A 119 2.92 -19.30 -0.37
N ILE A 120 3.61 -20.14 0.39
CA ILE A 120 3.40 -21.59 0.38
C ILE A 120 3.00 -22.00 1.79
N ALA A 121 1.85 -22.65 1.86
CA ALA A 121 1.25 -23.18 3.07
C ALA A 121 2.08 -24.32 3.68
N SER A 122 1.90 -24.47 5.00
CA SER A 122 2.14 -25.66 5.83
C SER A 122 3.56 -25.87 6.39
N GLY A 123 3.66 -25.85 7.72
CA GLY A 123 4.68 -26.59 8.48
C GLY A 123 5.51 -25.75 9.47
N ASP A 124 5.10 -25.83 10.74
CA ASP A 124 5.92 -25.94 11.96
C ASP A 124 7.08 -24.98 12.32
N ALA A 125 7.11 -24.66 13.62
CA ALA A 125 8.22 -24.19 14.47
C ALA A 125 8.88 -22.81 14.25
N ALA A 126 8.52 -21.91 15.18
CA ALA A 126 9.42 -21.21 16.11
C ALA A 126 10.76 -20.64 15.60
N ALA A 127 10.89 -19.30 15.65
CA ALA A 127 12.09 -18.65 16.16
C ALA A 127 11.77 -17.22 16.61
N ALA A 128 11.95 -16.98 17.91
CA ALA A 128 11.86 -15.70 18.57
C ALA A 128 13.03 -14.78 18.19
N ALA A 129 12.75 -13.47 18.17
CA ALA A 129 13.74 -12.44 18.49
C ALA A 129 13.02 -11.22 19.05
N SER A 130 13.07 -11.09 20.37
CA SER A 130 12.68 -9.92 21.16
C SER A 130 13.89 -9.00 21.34
N ALA A 131 13.71 -7.70 21.19
CA ALA A 131 14.47 -6.59 21.81
C ALA A 131 13.65 -5.31 21.52
N ASP A 132 12.90 -4.75 22.47
CA ASP A 132 13.22 -3.99 23.70
C ASP A 132 13.38 -2.46 23.47
N ALA A 133 12.76 -1.71 24.41
CA ALA A 133 12.76 -0.27 24.66
C ALA A 133 12.18 0.66 23.56
N GLY A 134 11.24 1.57 23.79
CA GLY A 134 10.83 2.27 25.00
C GLY A 134 10.97 3.79 24.77
N ALA A 135 9.88 4.51 24.50
CA ALA A 135 9.84 5.98 24.64
C ALA A 135 8.40 6.50 24.61
N GLN A 136 7.97 7.10 25.73
CA GLN A 136 6.82 7.98 25.83
C GLN A 136 7.10 9.28 25.08
N ALA A 137 6.12 9.79 24.34
CA ALA A 137 6.02 11.22 24.03
C ALA A 137 4.55 11.65 23.96
N GLN A 138 4.14 12.35 25.01
CA GLN A 138 2.98 13.22 25.05
C GLN A 138 3.18 14.37 24.05
N ALA A 139 2.20 14.61 23.18
CA ALA A 139 2.03 15.91 22.55
C ALA A 139 0.55 16.23 22.41
N GLN A 140 0.14 17.21 23.20
CA GLN A 140 -1.15 17.87 23.25
C GLN A 140 -1.09 19.11 22.34
N ALA A 141 -2.28 19.62 21.97
CA ALA A 141 -2.57 20.81 21.15
C ALA A 141 -2.68 20.55 19.63
N GLY A 142 -3.64 21.11 18.92
CA GLY A 142 -4.67 22.09 19.27
C GLY A 142 -5.68 22.17 18.13
N GLN A 143 -6.92 22.45 18.51
CA GLN A 143 -8.04 22.69 17.60
C GLN A 143 -7.76 23.88 16.68
N ALA A 144 -7.98 23.70 15.38
CA ALA A 144 -8.29 24.80 14.47
C ALA A 144 -9.48 24.39 13.61
N GLN A 145 -10.62 24.92 14.03
CA GLN A 145 -11.92 24.85 13.41
C GLN A 145 -11.95 25.89 12.28
N ALA A 146 -12.19 25.45 11.04
CA ALA A 146 -12.51 26.36 9.94
C ALA A 146 -13.79 25.86 9.26
N GLN A 147 -14.89 26.51 9.63
CA GLN A 147 -16.13 26.56 8.87
C GLN A 147 -15.90 27.33 7.57
N SER A 148 -16.43 26.82 6.45
CA SER A 148 -17.04 27.60 5.36
C SER A 148 -17.62 26.58 4.38
N ALA A 149 -18.93 26.36 4.41
CA ALA A 149 -19.97 27.17 3.79
C ALA A 149 -20.11 26.86 2.29
N GLU A 150 -21.25 26.23 2.01
CA GLU A 150 -21.83 25.92 0.72
C GLU A 150 -21.96 27.16 -0.17
N ALA A 151 -21.63 27.02 -1.44
CA ALA A 151 -22.19 27.83 -2.50
C ALA A 151 -22.31 26.95 -3.75
N GLY A 152 -23.52 26.39 -3.92
CA GLY A 152 -23.94 25.79 -5.17
C GLY A 152 -24.17 26.87 -6.21
N VAL A 153 -23.63 26.66 -7.41
CA VAL A 153 -24.11 27.29 -8.63
C VAL A 153 -24.25 26.20 -9.68
N SER A 154 -25.49 25.77 -9.87
CA SER A 154 -25.96 25.10 -11.07
C SER A 154 -25.96 26.12 -12.22
N GLY A 155 -25.43 25.73 -13.36
CA GLY A 155 -25.37 26.56 -14.56
C GLY A 155 -25.04 25.71 -15.78
N ASP A 156 -25.97 24.83 -16.12
CA ASP A 156 -26.09 24.17 -17.42
C ASP A 156 -26.50 25.22 -18.48
N ALA A 157 -25.71 25.36 -19.55
CA ALA A 157 -26.17 25.73 -20.90
C ALA A 157 -25.00 25.87 -21.89
N GLY A 158 -24.85 24.83 -22.72
CA GLY A 158 -24.49 24.81 -24.14
C GLY A 158 -23.62 25.91 -24.79
N SER A 159 -22.50 25.46 -25.37
CA SER A 159 -22.09 25.71 -26.77
C SER A 159 -20.85 24.85 -27.01
N GLY A 160 -20.86 23.81 -27.86
CA GLY A 160 -20.98 23.95 -29.31
C GLY A 160 -19.61 24.35 -29.87
N GLY A 161 -18.78 23.37 -30.25
CA GLY A 161 -17.46 23.59 -30.81
C GLY A 161 -16.66 22.31 -31.06
N GLU A 162 -16.93 21.66 -32.19
CA GLU A 162 -16.01 20.73 -32.85
C GLU A 162 -14.63 21.39 -33.07
N ALA A 163 -13.53 20.70 -32.73
CA ALA A 163 -12.34 20.59 -33.58
C ALA A 163 -11.22 19.72 -32.95
N THR A 164 -10.80 18.75 -33.75
CA THR A 164 -9.42 18.28 -33.95
C THR A 164 -8.67 17.48 -32.88
N ALA A 165 -8.47 16.22 -33.24
CA ALA A 165 -7.35 15.38 -32.85
C ALA A 165 -5.99 16.01 -33.21
N GLY A 166 -4.98 15.75 -32.37
CA GLY A 166 -3.57 15.69 -32.76
C GLY A 166 -2.74 16.93 -32.42
N GLY A 167 -1.83 16.78 -31.45
CA GLY A 167 -0.66 17.64 -31.32
C GLY A 167 -0.25 17.92 -29.87
N GLU A 168 0.82 17.26 -29.41
CA GLU A 168 1.66 17.71 -28.30
C GLU A 168 2.19 19.12 -28.58
N ALA A 169 1.37 20.14 -28.34
CA ALA A 169 1.85 21.51 -28.24
C ALA A 169 2.48 21.65 -26.85
N LYS A 170 3.81 21.45 -26.77
CA LYS A 170 4.61 21.95 -25.65
C LYS A 170 4.29 23.43 -25.50
N SER A 171 3.50 23.77 -24.49
CA SER A 171 3.18 25.13 -24.12
C SER A 171 4.47 25.92 -23.96
N ALA A 172 4.74 26.84 -24.87
CA ALA A 172 5.92 27.72 -24.84
C ALA A 172 5.89 28.73 -23.66
N ASN A 173 4.88 28.66 -22.79
CA ASN A 173 4.70 29.55 -21.67
C ASN A 173 5.17 28.90 -20.36
N PRO A 174 6.26 29.38 -19.74
CA PRO A 174 6.79 28.80 -18.49
C PRO A 174 5.79 28.88 -17.33
N TYR A 175 4.84 29.81 -17.37
CA TYR A 175 3.77 29.93 -16.39
C TYR A 175 2.73 28.80 -16.48
N GLN A 176 2.51 28.21 -17.66
CA GLN A 176 1.57 27.09 -17.81
C GLN A 176 2.14 25.82 -17.18
N HIS A 177 3.45 25.58 -17.33
CA HIS A 177 4.14 24.47 -16.66
C HIS A 177 4.01 24.52 -15.14
N ALA A 178 4.15 25.70 -14.52
CA ALA A 178 4.00 25.83 -13.07
C ALA A 178 2.58 25.52 -12.58
N ILE A 179 1.55 25.90 -13.35
CA ILE A 179 0.15 25.61 -13.02
C ILE A 179 -0.14 24.11 -13.19
N ASP A 180 0.35 23.49 -14.26
CA ASP A 180 0.14 22.07 -14.52
C ASP A 180 0.87 21.20 -13.49
N GLU A 181 2.05 21.61 -13.04
CA GLU A 181 2.79 20.92 -11.98
C GLU A 181 2.13 21.08 -10.61
N GLN A 182 1.58 22.25 -10.29
CA GLN A 182 0.77 22.40 -9.07
C GLN A 182 -0.50 21.53 -9.13
N LYS A 183 -1.16 21.44 -10.28
CA LYS A 183 -2.34 20.59 -10.46
C LYS A 183 -2.01 19.10 -10.34
N SER A 184 -0.92 18.65 -10.95
CA SER A 184 -0.49 17.25 -10.85
C SER A 184 -0.12 16.89 -9.42
N GLN A 185 0.61 17.77 -8.72
CA GLN A 185 0.96 17.59 -7.32
C GLN A 185 -0.28 17.56 -6.42
N ALA A 186 -1.27 18.43 -6.65
CA ALA A 186 -2.53 18.43 -5.90
C ALA A 186 -3.34 17.14 -6.15
N ALA A 187 -3.36 16.65 -7.40
CA ALA A 187 -4.00 15.38 -7.74
C ALA A 187 -3.30 14.18 -7.08
N GLU A 188 -1.97 14.16 -7.05
CA GLU A 188 -1.20 13.14 -6.34
C GLU A 188 -1.45 13.15 -4.84
N MET A 189 -1.43 14.34 -4.22
CA MET A 189 -1.75 14.47 -2.78
C MET A 189 -3.16 13.99 -2.49
N SER A 190 -4.13 14.30 -3.37
CA SER A 190 -5.51 13.83 -3.22
C SER A 190 -5.62 12.31 -3.31
N ARG A 191 -4.90 11.67 -4.25
CA ARG A 191 -4.85 10.20 -4.36
C ARG A 191 -4.25 9.56 -3.11
N ARG A 192 -3.08 10.02 -2.67
CA ARG A 192 -2.43 9.51 -1.46
C ARG A 192 -3.28 9.70 -0.20
N ASN A 193 -3.97 10.84 -0.10
CA ASN A 193 -4.88 11.08 1.03
C ASN A 193 -6.12 10.17 0.98
N GLY A 194 -6.65 9.90 -0.22
CA GLY A 194 -7.73 8.94 -0.42
C GLY A 194 -7.35 7.52 -0.01
N GLU A 195 -6.15 7.06 -0.39
CA GLU A 195 -5.62 5.76 0.00
C GLU A 195 -5.44 5.65 1.52
N LYS A 196 -4.79 6.63 2.15
CA LYS A 196 -4.63 6.68 3.61
C LYS A 196 -5.97 6.66 4.34
N ARG A 197 -6.96 7.37 3.81
CA ARG A 197 -8.31 7.38 4.38
C ARG A 197 -8.93 5.99 4.29
N ALA A 198 -8.87 5.35 3.12
CA ALA A 198 -9.37 3.99 2.93
C ALA A 198 -8.67 2.98 3.86
N ASP A 199 -7.35 3.10 4.04
CA ASP A 199 -6.58 2.26 4.96
C ASP A 199 -6.98 2.49 6.42
N SER A 200 -7.22 3.75 6.80
CA SER A 200 -7.66 4.09 8.16
C SER A 200 -9.06 3.57 8.47
N GLU A 201 -9.99 3.65 7.50
CA GLU A 201 -11.35 3.13 7.59
C GLU A 201 -11.34 1.60 7.68
N PHE A 202 -10.53 0.96 6.82
CA PHE A 202 -10.28 -0.48 6.87
C PHE A 202 -9.78 -0.94 8.25
N MET A 203 -8.76 -0.27 8.79
CA MET A 203 -8.21 -0.62 10.11
C MET A 203 -9.19 -0.33 11.25
N ALA A 204 -10.06 0.67 11.12
CA ALA A 204 -11.12 0.92 12.09
C ALA A 204 -12.14 -0.24 12.11
N ASP A 205 -12.54 -0.74 10.94
CA ASP A 205 -13.44 -1.89 10.82
C ASP A 205 -12.80 -3.16 11.39
N VAL A 206 -11.52 -3.41 11.08
CA VAL A 206 -10.75 -4.54 11.62
C VAL A 206 -10.71 -4.49 13.16
N ARG A 207 -10.38 -3.34 13.75
CA ARG A 207 -10.36 -3.17 15.22
C ARG A 207 -11.72 -3.42 15.84
N ARG A 208 -12.80 -3.00 15.19
CA ARG A 208 -14.17 -3.24 15.66
C ARG A 208 -14.51 -4.72 15.67
N MET A 209 -14.18 -5.44 14.59
CA MET A 209 -14.39 -6.90 14.51
C MET A 209 -13.55 -7.64 15.55
N ALA A 210 -12.30 -7.23 15.74
CA ALA A 210 -11.42 -7.83 16.75
C ALA A 210 -11.95 -7.66 18.17
N ALA A 211 -12.45 -6.46 18.51
CA ALA A 211 -13.07 -6.20 19.80
C ALA A 211 -14.33 -7.07 20.01
N GLU A 212 -15.13 -7.27 18.97
CA GLU A 212 -16.32 -8.13 19.01
C GLU A 212 -15.95 -9.61 19.20
N LEU A 213 -14.99 -10.12 18.43
CA LEU A 213 -14.47 -11.50 18.56
C LEU A 213 -13.89 -11.76 19.96
N LYS A 214 -13.07 -10.83 20.46
CA LYS A 214 -12.50 -10.91 21.82
C LYS A 214 -13.59 -10.91 22.90
N GLY A 215 -14.61 -10.08 22.73
CA GLY A 215 -15.77 -10.06 23.62
C GLY A 215 -16.53 -11.39 23.65
N MET A 216 -16.70 -12.03 22.49
CA MET A 216 -17.36 -13.33 22.40
C MET A 216 -16.52 -14.46 23.01
N ILE A 217 -15.22 -14.51 22.71
CA ILE A 217 -14.29 -15.47 23.30
C ILE A 217 -14.32 -15.34 24.82
N ARG A 218 -14.15 -14.12 25.34
CA ARG A 218 -14.14 -13.88 26.79
C ARG A 218 -15.45 -14.27 27.46
N ARG A 219 -16.60 -13.88 26.89
CA ARG A 219 -17.91 -14.24 27.45
C ARG A 219 -18.10 -15.75 27.46
N ALA A 220 -17.74 -16.44 26.38
CA ALA A 220 -17.87 -17.89 26.30
C ALA A 220 -16.95 -18.60 27.30
N THR A 221 -15.70 -18.16 27.44
CA THR A 221 -14.77 -18.69 28.45
C THR A 221 -15.25 -18.43 29.88
N GLU A 222 -15.82 -17.25 30.16
CA GLU A 222 -16.41 -16.92 31.47
C GLU A 222 -17.66 -17.78 31.76
N GLN A 223 -18.51 -18.01 30.76
CA GLN A 223 -19.68 -18.88 30.89
C GLN A 223 -19.30 -20.34 31.11
N ALA A 224 -18.30 -20.85 30.38
CA ALA A 224 -17.81 -22.21 30.55
C ALA A 224 -17.13 -22.42 31.92
N ARG A 225 -16.47 -21.38 32.47
CA ARG A 225 -15.92 -21.42 33.84
C ARG A 225 -16.97 -21.34 34.95
N ALA A 226 -18.10 -20.69 34.68
CA ALA A 226 -19.20 -20.52 35.63
C ALA A 226 -20.18 -21.70 35.60
N GLY A 227 -20.24 -22.45 34.49
CA GLY A 227 -20.94 -23.72 34.40
C GLY A 227 -20.24 -24.79 35.25
N GLU A 228 -21.02 -25.54 36.02
CA GLU A 228 -20.54 -26.60 36.93
C GLU A 228 -20.05 -27.86 36.17
N ASP A 229 -20.26 -27.90 34.85
CA ASP A 229 -19.82 -28.97 33.95
C ASP A 229 -18.50 -28.58 33.25
N ASP A 230 -17.60 -29.56 33.23
CA ASP A 230 -16.21 -29.60 32.72
C ASP A 230 -16.13 -29.37 31.19
N SER A 231 -16.61 -28.22 30.75
CA SER A 231 -17.11 -28.01 29.40
C SER A 231 -16.05 -27.38 28.46
N LEU A 232 -15.19 -26.49 28.98
CA LEU A 232 -13.93 -26.10 28.34
C LEU A 232 -12.73 -26.61 29.13
N SER A 233 -11.85 -27.35 28.48
CA SER A 233 -10.57 -27.70 29.09
C SER A 233 -9.75 -26.43 29.37
N PRO A 234 -8.98 -26.36 30.47
CA PRO A 234 -8.10 -25.23 30.76
C PRO A 234 -7.09 -24.94 29.63
N HIS A 235 -6.78 -25.96 28.82
CA HIS A 235 -5.92 -25.84 27.65
C HIS A 235 -6.62 -25.05 26.53
N GLU A 236 -7.85 -25.43 26.16
CA GLU A 236 -8.61 -24.74 25.13
C GLU A 236 -8.86 -23.28 25.50
N ALA A 237 -9.20 -22.99 26.77
CA ALA A 237 -9.39 -21.61 27.23
C ALA A 237 -8.13 -20.75 26.98
N ARG A 238 -6.93 -21.31 27.14
CA ARG A 238 -5.66 -20.61 26.84
C ARG A 238 -5.46 -20.42 25.35
N GLU A 239 -5.74 -21.44 24.53
CA GLU A 239 -5.61 -21.33 23.06
C GLU A 239 -6.53 -20.25 22.47
N LEU A 240 -7.71 -20.07 23.05
CA LEU A 240 -8.66 -19.03 22.65
C LEU A 240 -8.14 -17.63 23.02
N ASP A 241 -7.59 -17.48 24.22
CA ASP A 241 -6.96 -16.23 24.67
C ASP A 241 -5.74 -15.89 23.81
N ASP A 242 -4.88 -16.87 23.51
CA ASP A 242 -3.71 -16.71 22.66
C ASP A 242 -4.11 -16.25 21.24
N ALA A 243 -5.18 -16.83 20.68
CA ALA A 243 -5.70 -16.41 19.38
C ALA A 243 -6.15 -14.94 19.37
N ALA A 244 -6.74 -14.46 20.47
CA ALA A 244 -7.14 -13.06 20.61
C ALA A 244 -5.91 -12.13 20.76
N VAL A 245 -4.88 -12.56 21.48
CA VAL A 245 -3.63 -11.82 21.64
C VAL A 245 -2.87 -11.71 20.31
N ASP A 246 -2.79 -12.80 19.56
CA ASP A 246 -2.14 -12.83 18.24
C ASP A 246 -2.86 -11.93 17.23
N LEU A 247 -4.20 -11.89 17.28
CA LEU A 247 -4.98 -10.94 16.49
C LEU A 247 -4.65 -9.48 16.86
N ASP A 248 -4.63 -9.15 18.14
CA ASP A 248 -4.27 -7.80 18.61
C ASP A 248 -2.86 -7.40 18.13
N ARG A 249 -1.89 -8.32 18.23
CA ARG A 249 -0.53 -8.11 17.73
C ARG A 249 -0.50 -7.89 16.22
N ALA A 250 -1.23 -8.70 15.44
CA ALA A 250 -1.31 -8.56 13.99
C ALA A 250 -1.90 -7.19 13.58
N ILE A 251 -2.92 -6.71 14.29
CA ILE A 251 -3.55 -5.41 14.03
C ILE A 251 -2.61 -4.26 14.39
N GLN A 252 -1.88 -4.37 15.51
CA GLN A 252 -0.91 -3.35 15.90
C GLN A 252 0.23 -3.25 14.88
N GLN A 253 0.79 -4.39 14.47
CA GLN A 253 1.84 -4.44 13.46
C GLN A 253 1.36 -3.89 12.11
N ALA A 254 0.17 -4.29 11.66
CA ALA A 254 -0.43 -3.72 10.46
C ALA A 254 -0.67 -2.21 10.58
N GLY A 255 -1.07 -1.73 11.76
CA GLY A 255 -1.26 -0.31 12.04
C GLY A 255 0.03 0.49 11.96
N THR A 256 1.14 -0.08 12.46
CA THR A 256 2.46 0.54 12.32
C THR A 256 2.97 0.50 10.88
N ASP A 257 2.72 -0.59 10.15
CA ASP A 257 3.16 -0.72 8.76
C ASP A 257 2.41 0.23 7.81
N LEU A 258 1.12 0.45 8.06
CA LEU A 258 0.26 1.35 7.27
C LEU A 258 0.39 2.82 7.68
N GLY A 259 0.64 3.09 8.97
CA GLY A 259 0.68 4.46 9.54
C GLY A 259 2.07 5.03 9.82
N GLY A 260 3.12 4.20 9.85
CA GLY A 260 4.40 4.50 10.52
C GLY A 260 5.57 4.91 9.62
N GLY A 261 5.35 5.19 8.33
CA GLY A 261 6.41 5.60 7.40
C GLY A 261 7.10 6.95 7.69
N LEU A 262 6.91 7.56 8.86
CA LEU A 262 7.44 8.89 9.21
C LEU A 262 8.43 8.91 10.39
N VAL A 263 8.78 7.77 11.01
CA VAL A 263 9.65 7.79 12.21
C VAL A 263 11.08 7.27 11.97
N SER A 264 11.41 6.66 10.82
CA SER A 264 12.78 6.22 10.52
C SER A 264 13.51 7.14 9.53
N LEU A 265 13.86 8.36 9.94
CA LEU A 265 14.96 9.13 9.32
C LEU A 265 15.55 10.23 10.22
N ILE A 266 15.75 9.95 11.51
CA ILE A 266 16.58 10.80 12.39
C ILE A 266 17.48 9.87 13.22
N VAL A 267 18.55 9.34 12.62
CA VAL A 267 19.82 8.96 13.27
C VAL A 267 20.94 9.18 12.26
#